data_AF-A0A842K4K1-F1
#
_entry.id   AF-A0A842K4K1-F1
#
_cell.length_a   1.000
_cell.length_b   1.000
_cell.length_c   1.000
_cell.angle_alpha   90.00
_cell.angle_beta   90.00
_cell.angle_gamma   90.00
#
_symmetry.space_group_name_H-M   'P 1'
#
loop_
_entity.id
_entity.type
_entity.pdbx_description
1 polymer ?
#
loop_
_entity_poly.entity_id
_entity_poly.type
_entity_poly.pdbx_seq_one_letter_code
_entity_poly.pdbx_strand_id
1 'polypeptide(L)'
;MADIEGEKQFRRLRTPRSAAVAGIVFAALFATSLVLVHTALPADPFDETPWVGTGETRIKTALVLAPFSGIAFLWFIGVIRDRLGDLEDRFFATVFLGSGLLFLAMGFVSMGVAGGVLAIARHSGSSADEIVYFGREIMLQINHVYALRMAAVFMISLGTIWLRTGLMPRWLVVTTYVVALSLLFVVTFSLWTTLAFPAWVGVISVYILVTGRRATAEATRTASG
;
A
#
# COMPACT_ATOMS: atom_id res chain seq x y z
N MET A 1 -4.27 -41.51 -4.14
CA MET A 1 -3.20 -40.81 -3.39
C MET A 1 -2.37 -39.87 -4.27
N ALA A 2 -2.02 -40.24 -5.51
CA ALA A 2 -1.30 -39.37 -6.46
C ALA A 2 -2.02 -38.03 -6.80
N ASP A 3 -3.35 -38.01 -6.80
CA ASP A 3 -4.14 -36.81 -7.14
C ASP A 3 -4.05 -35.70 -6.07
N ILE A 4 -3.87 -36.09 -4.79
CA ILE A 4 -3.76 -35.15 -3.67
C ILE A 4 -2.36 -34.50 -3.62
N GLU A 5 -1.32 -35.19 -4.09
CA GLU A 5 0.02 -34.61 -4.23
C GLU A 5 0.07 -33.61 -5.39
N GLY A 6 -0.58 -33.92 -6.52
CA GLY A 6 -0.73 -33.00 -7.65
C GLY A 6 -1.44 -31.70 -7.25
N GLU A 7 -2.58 -31.78 -6.57
CA GLU A 7 -3.30 -30.59 -6.08
C GLU A 7 -2.49 -29.77 -5.07
N LYS A 8 -1.79 -30.43 -4.13
CA LYS A 8 -0.90 -29.75 -3.17
C LYS A 8 0.27 -29.06 -3.87
N GLN A 9 0.81 -29.66 -4.93
CA GLN A 9 1.91 -29.10 -5.72
C GLN A 9 1.45 -27.94 -6.61
N PHE A 10 0.29 -28.03 -7.25
CA PHE A 10 -0.33 -26.92 -8.00
C PHE A 10 -0.73 -25.75 -7.10
N ARG A 11 -1.26 -26.04 -5.90
CA ARG A 11 -1.55 -25.03 -4.87
C ARG A 11 -0.25 -24.35 -4.42
N ARG A 12 0.82 -25.10 -4.12
CA ARG A 12 2.14 -24.51 -3.76
C ARG A 12 2.81 -23.69 -4.86
N LEU A 13 2.58 -23.97 -6.14
CA LEU A 13 3.23 -23.26 -7.26
C LEU A 13 2.48 -22.01 -7.72
N ARG A 14 1.16 -21.92 -7.51
CA ARG A 14 0.37 -20.73 -7.88
C ARG A 14 0.38 -19.64 -6.81
N THR A 15 0.32 -19.99 -5.52
CA THR A 15 0.25 -19.00 -4.41
C THR A 15 1.47 -18.07 -4.30
N PRO A 16 2.73 -18.48 -4.58
CA PRO A 16 3.86 -17.61 -4.34
C PRO A 16 4.01 -16.46 -5.32
N ARG A 17 3.56 -16.65 -6.57
CA ARG A 17 3.71 -15.66 -7.65
C ARG A 17 2.57 -14.64 -7.64
N SER A 18 1.33 -15.08 -7.42
CA SER A 18 0.20 -14.17 -7.26
C SER A 18 0.41 -13.21 -6.07
N ALA A 19 1.05 -13.69 -4.99
CA ALA A 19 1.47 -12.91 -3.83
C ALA A 19 2.21 -11.61 -4.17
N ALA A 20 3.31 -11.76 -4.91
CA ALA A 20 4.22 -10.67 -5.21
C ALA A 20 3.60 -9.72 -6.24
N VAL A 21 2.83 -10.26 -7.18
CA VAL A 21 2.17 -9.44 -8.20
C VAL A 21 1.13 -8.53 -7.55
N ALA A 22 0.31 -9.02 -6.61
CA ALA A 22 -0.67 -8.19 -5.92
C ALA A 22 -0.03 -7.00 -5.19
N GLY A 23 1.06 -7.23 -4.44
CA GLY A 23 1.76 -6.16 -3.73
C GLY A 23 2.48 -5.17 -4.65
N ILE A 24 3.07 -5.62 -5.77
CA ILE A 24 3.68 -4.73 -6.79
C ILE A 24 2.60 -3.86 -7.44
N VAL A 25 1.47 -4.46 -7.83
CA VAL A 25 0.35 -3.75 -8.44
C VAL A 25 -0.23 -2.72 -7.46
N PHE A 26 -0.43 -3.10 -6.20
CA PHE A 26 -0.83 -2.15 -5.16
C PHE A 26 0.16 -0.99 -5.05
N ALA A 27 1.45 -1.29 -4.85
CA ALA A 27 2.48 -0.27 -4.65
C ALA A 27 2.51 0.73 -5.82
N ALA A 28 2.47 0.22 -7.05
CA ALA A 28 2.45 1.06 -8.26
C ALA A 28 1.18 1.90 -8.36
N LEU A 29 -0.01 1.29 -8.22
CA LEU A 29 -1.28 2.00 -8.36
C LEU A 29 -1.47 3.05 -7.26
N PHE A 30 -1.17 2.69 -6.01
CA PHE A 30 -1.36 3.59 -4.88
C PHE A 30 -0.33 4.75 -4.90
N ALA A 31 0.94 4.47 -5.17
CA ALA A 31 1.95 5.52 -5.33
C ALA A 31 1.60 6.46 -6.48
N THR A 32 1.18 5.93 -7.63
CA THR A 32 0.73 6.74 -8.78
C THR A 32 -0.44 7.61 -8.38
N SER A 33 -1.45 7.03 -7.72
CA SER A 33 -2.64 7.77 -7.28
C SER A 33 -2.30 8.91 -6.31
N LEU A 34 -1.41 8.67 -5.34
CA LEU A 34 -0.92 9.72 -4.42
C LEU A 34 -0.15 10.83 -5.13
N VAL A 35 0.76 10.48 -6.05
CA VAL A 35 1.53 11.47 -6.81
C VAL A 35 0.62 12.32 -7.69
N LEU A 36 -0.37 11.71 -8.34
CA LEU A 36 -1.34 12.44 -9.16
C LEU A 36 -2.16 13.41 -8.32
N VAL A 37 -2.62 13.01 -7.14
CA VAL A 37 -3.35 13.89 -6.23
C VAL A 37 -2.44 15.03 -5.77
N HIS A 38 -1.25 14.73 -5.25
CA HIS A 38 -0.37 15.75 -4.68
C HIS A 38 0.12 16.77 -5.73
N THR A 39 0.36 16.33 -6.97
CA THR A 39 0.77 17.22 -8.08
C THR A 39 -0.40 17.93 -8.77
N ALA A 40 -1.65 17.59 -8.41
CA ALA A 40 -2.85 18.25 -8.91
C ALA A 40 -3.41 19.29 -7.93
N LEU A 41 -2.98 19.27 -6.67
CA LEU A 41 -3.27 20.34 -5.72
C LEU A 41 -2.21 21.45 -5.89
N PRO A 42 -2.62 22.71 -6.12
CA PRO A 42 -1.70 23.84 -6.15
C PRO A 42 -0.89 23.96 -4.87
N ALA A 43 0.39 24.35 -4.98
CA ALA A 43 1.24 24.61 -3.83
C ALA A 43 0.83 25.90 -3.09
N ASP A 44 0.29 26.88 -3.82
CA ASP A 44 -0.22 28.13 -3.31
C ASP A 44 -1.74 28.25 -3.59
N PRO A 45 -2.61 28.31 -2.56
CA PRO A 45 -4.05 28.50 -2.72
C PRO A 45 -4.44 29.87 -3.32
N PHE A 46 -3.53 30.84 -3.33
CA PHE A 46 -3.77 32.20 -3.82
C PHE A 46 -3.21 32.45 -5.22
N ASP A 47 -2.58 31.44 -5.84
CA ASP A 47 -2.20 31.53 -7.25
C ASP A 47 -3.48 31.46 -8.10
N GLU A 48 -3.82 32.58 -8.74
CA GLU A 48 -4.97 32.74 -9.67
C GLU A 48 -4.90 31.84 -10.92
N THR A 49 -3.95 30.90 -10.99
CA THR A 49 -3.89 29.92 -12.07
C THR A 49 -5.16 29.06 -12.05
N PRO A 50 -5.97 29.07 -13.13
CA PRO A 50 -7.19 28.28 -13.16
C PRO A 50 -6.84 26.81 -12.92
N TRP A 51 -7.47 26.20 -11.91
CA TRP A 51 -7.41 24.76 -11.62
C TRP A 51 -8.04 23.88 -12.73
N VAL A 52 -8.26 24.47 -13.91
CA VAL A 52 -9.01 23.95 -15.03
C VAL A 52 -8.04 23.35 -16.05
N GLY A 53 -8.24 22.08 -16.40
CA GLY A 53 -7.42 21.34 -17.37
C GLY A 53 -6.67 20.16 -16.73
N THR A 54 -5.34 20.22 -16.72
CA THR A 54 -4.48 19.06 -16.37
C THR A 54 -4.65 18.58 -14.92
N GLY A 55 -4.98 19.45 -13.97
CA GLY A 55 -5.24 19.09 -12.57
C GLY A 55 -6.48 18.21 -12.39
N GLU A 56 -7.60 18.58 -13.03
CA GLU A 56 -8.84 17.81 -13.02
C GLU A 56 -8.63 16.39 -13.60
N THR A 57 -7.93 16.27 -14.73
CA THR A 57 -7.64 14.96 -15.34
C THR A 57 -6.80 14.08 -14.42
N ARG A 58 -5.81 14.64 -13.73
CA ARG A 58 -4.98 13.90 -12.76
C ARG A 58 -5.82 13.39 -11.58
N ILE A 59 -6.70 14.22 -11.01
CA ILE A 59 -7.55 13.81 -9.88
C ILE A 59 -8.56 12.74 -10.31
N LYS A 60 -9.21 12.88 -11.48
CA LYS A 60 -10.09 11.85 -12.03
C LYS A 60 -9.36 10.51 -12.21
N THR A 61 -8.15 10.56 -12.75
CA THR A 61 -7.32 9.38 -12.95
C THR A 61 -6.97 8.73 -11.61
N ALA A 62 -6.52 9.51 -10.62
CA ALA A 62 -6.23 9.01 -9.28
C ALA A 62 -7.44 8.34 -8.61
N LEU A 63 -8.63 8.95 -8.72
CA LEU A 63 -9.89 8.43 -8.20
C LEU A 63 -10.25 7.07 -8.82
N VAL A 64 -10.01 6.89 -10.12
CA VAL A 64 -10.23 5.60 -10.79
C VAL A 64 -9.22 4.57 -10.32
N LEU A 65 -7.95 4.95 -10.13
CA LEU A 65 -6.89 4.03 -9.70
C LEU A 65 -7.05 3.55 -8.25
N ALA A 66 -7.59 4.39 -7.37
CA ALA A 66 -7.62 4.12 -5.93
C ALA A 66 -8.35 2.81 -5.56
N PRO A 67 -9.59 2.53 -6.03
CA PRO A 67 -10.27 1.26 -5.75
C PRO A 67 -9.49 0.03 -6.20
N PHE A 68 -8.88 0.07 -7.39
CA PHE A 68 -8.06 -1.04 -7.88
C PHE A 68 -6.82 -1.26 -7.01
N SER A 69 -6.21 -0.18 -6.54
CA SER A 69 -5.11 -0.28 -5.58
C SER A 69 -5.56 -0.97 -4.29
N GLY A 70 -6.73 -0.61 -3.75
CA GLY A 70 -7.25 -1.23 -2.53
C GLY A 70 -7.59 -2.70 -2.71
N ILE A 71 -8.18 -3.10 -3.83
CA ILE A 71 -8.40 -4.51 -4.16
C ILE A 71 -7.05 -5.27 -4.16
N ALA A 72 -6.04 -4.73 -4.84
CA ALA A 72 -4.70 -5.33 -4.86
C ALA A 72 -4.07 -5.41 -3.45
N PHE A 73 -4.31 -4.41 -2.59
CA PHE A 73 -3.84 -4.42 -1.20
C PHE A 73 -4.53 -5.50 -0.35
N LEU A 74 -5.85 -5.67 -0.50
CA LEU A 74 -6.58 -6.73 0.20
C LEU A 74 -6.10 -8.12 -0.21
N TRP A 75 -5.83 -8.32 -1.51
CA TRP A 75 -5.20 -9.55 -2.00
C TRP A 75 -3.80 -9.75 -1.42
N PHE A 76 -2.98 -8.70 -1.34
CA PHE A 76 -1.67 -8.75 -0.69
C PHE A 76 -1.78 -9.18 0.77
N ILE A 77 -2.69 -8.59 1.56
CA ILE A 77 -2.95 -8.99 2.96
C ILE A 77 -3.35 -10.46 3.05
N GLY A 78 -4.31 -10.90 2.22
CA GLY A 78 -4.78 -12.28 2.22
C GLY A 78 -3.65 -13.28 1.95
N VAL A 79 -2.74 -12.94 1.02
CA VAL A 79 -1.62 -13.81 0.68
C VAL A 79 -0.51 -13.78 1.74
N ILE A 80 -0.20 -12.62 2.32
CA ILE A 80 0.72 -12.55 3.44
C ILE A 80 0.19 -13.42 4.59
N ARG A 81 -1.10 -13.29 4.93
CA ARG A 81 -1.76 -14.10 5.96
C ARG A 81 -1.68 -15.61 5.70
N ASP A 82 -1.88 -16.05 4.45
CA ASP A 82 -1.76 -17.47 4.08
C ASP A 82 -0.33 -18.01 4.31
N ARG A 83 0.71 -17.17 4.14
CA ARG A 83 2.11 -17.55 4.40
C ARG A 83 2.47 -17.59 5.88
N LEU A 84 1.76 -16.82 6.70
CA LEU A 84 1.99 -16.80 8.14
C LEU A 84 1.45 -18.08 8.80
N GLY A 85 0.37 -18.65 8.24
CA GLY A 85 -0.19 -19.93 8.68
C GLY A 85 -0.64 -19.92 10.14
N ASP A 86 -0.65 -21.09 10.79
CA ASP A 86 -0.98 -21.24 12.21
C ASP A 86 0.18 -20.87 13.17
N LEU A 87 1.31 -20.41 12.63
CA LEU A 87 2.53 -20.14 13.40
C LEU A 87 2.51 -18.76 14.08
N GLU A 88 1.42 -18.01 13.91
CA GLU A 88 1.31 -16.63 14.36
C GLU A 88 0.51 -16.48 15.66
N ASP A 89 1.00 -15.61 16.53
CA ASP A 89 0.28 -15.14 17.71
C ASP A 89 -0.93 -14.29 17.28
N ARG A 90 -2.12 -14.71 17.71
CA ARG A 90 -3.42 -14.13 17.31
C ARG A 90 -3.50 -12.62 17.54
N PHE A 91 -2.75 -12.10 18.53
CA PHE A 91 -2.64 -10.67 18.77
C PHE A 91 -2.05 -9.93 17.56
N PHE A 92 -0.88 -10.36 17.09
CA PHE A 92 -0.21 -9.70 15.95
C PHE A 92 -1.00 -9.87 14.66
N ALA A 93 -1.69 -11.00 14.48
CA ALA A 93 -2.51 -11.23 13.28
C ALA A 93 -3.68 -10.26 13.20
N THR A 94 -4.30 -10.01 14.37
CA THR A 94 -5.41 -9.07 14.49
C THR A 94 -4.94 -7.63 14.29
N VAL A 95 -3.80 -7.26 14.88
CA VAL A 95 -3.21 -5.92 14.72
C VAL A 95 -2.76 -5.68 13.28
N PHE A 96 -2.13 -6.67 12.63
CA PHE A 96 -1.74 -6.63 11.23
C PHE A 96 -2.94 -6.38 10.32
N LEU A 97 -3.98 -7.19 10.45
CA LEU A 97 -5.16 -7.07 9.60
C LEU A 97 -5.91 -5.76 9.89
N GLY A 98 -6.10 -5.41 11.16
CA GLY A 98 -6.78 -4.19 11.58
C GLY A 98 -6.09 -2.92 11.11
N SER A 99 -4.77 -2.82 11.32
CA SER A 99 -3.99 -1.64 10.92
C SER A 99 -3.90 -1.49 9.39
N GLY A 100 -3.77 -2.60 8.65
CA GLY A 100 -3.79 -2.58 7.19
C GLY A 100 -5.13 -2.09 6.64
N LEU A 101 -6.25 -2.62 7.16
CA LEU A 101 -7.58 -2.18 6.75
C LEU A 101 -7.86 -0.72 7.11
N LEU A 102 -7.42 -0.27 8.29
CA LEU A 102 -7.54 1.14 8.70
C LEU A 102 -6.74 2.07 7.79
N PHE A 103 -5.51 1.70 7.46
CA PHE A 103 -4.70 2.45 6.49
C PHE A 103 -5.42 2.58 5.14
N LEU A 104 -5.96 1.47 4.62
CA LEU A 104 -6.67 1.48 3.34
C LEU A 104 -7.94 2.33 3.40
N ALA A 105 -8.72 2.20 4.48
CA ALA A 105 -9.94 2.97 4.69
C ALA A 105 -9.64 4.49 4.72
N MET A 106 -8.59 4.90 5.43
CA MET A 106 -8.16 6.30 5.46
C MET A 106 -7.76 6.80 4.07
N GLY A 107 -7.06 5.98 3.28
CA GLY A 107 -6.73 6.32 1.89
C GLY A 107 -7.98 6.52 1.01
N PHE A 108 -8.99 5.67 1.16
CA PHE A 108 -10.27 5.83 0.46
C PHE A 108 -11.05 7.06 0.91
N VAL A 109 -11.07 7.36 2.20
CA VAL A 109 -11.68 8.60 2.71
C VAL A 109 -10.97 9.82 2.11
N SER A 110 -9.63 9.84 2.10
CA SER A 110 -8.87 10.91 1.47
C SER A 110 -9.18 11.07 -0.02
N MET A 111 -9.32 9.96 -0.76
CA MET A 111 -9.72 9.99 -2.17
C MET A 111 -11.16 10.51 -2.33
N GLY A 112 -12.07 10.11 -1.45
CA GLY A 112 -13.45 10.61 -1.43
C GLY A 112 -13.52 12.12 -1.22
N VAL A 113 -12.68 12.66 -0.31
CA VAL A 113 -12.54 14.11 -0.10
C VAL A 113 -12.05 14.80 -1.38
N ALA A 114 -11.00 14.28 -2.02
CA ALA A 114 -10.49 14.83 -3.28
C ALA A 114 -11.57 14.83 -4.40
N GLY A 115 -12.35 13.76 -4.50
CA GLY A 115 -13.46 13.65 -5.45
C GLY A 115 -14.62 14.59 -5.13
N GLY A 116 -14.93 14.79 -3.85
CA GLY A 116 -15.95 15.73 -3.39
C GLY A 116 -15.59 17.18 -3.72
N VAL A 117 -14.35 17.59 -3.42
CA VAL A 117 -13.83 18.92 -3.80
C VAL A 117 -13.94 19.13 -5.32
N LEU A 118 -13.56 18.13 -6.11
CA LEU A 118 -13.68 18.19 -7.58
C LEU A 118 -15.14 18.23 -8.09
N ALA A 119 -16.07 17.57 -7.40
CA ALA A 119 -17.48 17.65 -7.77
C ALA A 119 -18.03 19.06 -7.54
N ILE A 120 -17.69 19.69 -6.41
CA ILE A 120 -18.15 21.04 -6.06
C ILE A 120 -17.56 22.10 -7.00
N ALA A 121 -16.25 22.00 -7.29
CA ALA A 121 -15.55 22.91 -8.18
C ALA A 121 -16.17 22.94 -9.60
N ARG A 122 -16.67 21.81 -10.09
CA ARG A 122 -17.34 21.73 -11.41
C ARG A 122 -18.70 22.44 -11.48
N HIS A 123 -19.41 22.59 -10.37
CA HIS A 123 -20.76 23.17 -10.35
C HIS A 123 -20.76 24.66 -10.00
N SER A 124 -19.74 25.14 -9.28
CA SER A 124 -19.77 26.46 -8.65
C SER A 124 -19.08 27.56 -9.47
N GLY A 125 -18.35 27.22 -10.54
CA GLY A 125 -17.72 28.16 -11.50
C GLY A 125 -16.54 28.97 -10.93
N SER A 126 -16.62 29.38 -9.67
CA SER A 126 -15.54 29.86 -8.83
C SER A 126 -15.24 28.80 -7.79
N SER A 127 -13.99 28.35 -7.74
CA SER A 127 -13.42 27.63 -6.60
C SER A 127 -13.83 28.37 -5.33
N ALA A 128 -14.71 27.80 -4.51
CA ALA A 128 -14.84 28.29 -3.14
C ALA A 128 -13.52 27.89 -2.48
N ASP A 129 -12.53 28.78 -2.53
CA ASP A 129 -11.15 28.50 -2.12
C ASP A 129 -11.10 27.93 -0.70
N GLU A 130 -12.03 28.34 0.16
CA GLU A 130 -12.23 27.78 1.49
C GLU A 130 -12.54 26.26 1.49
N ILE A 131 -13.37 25.77 0.57
CA ILE A 131 -13.73 24.34 0.44
C ILE A 131 -12.54 23.54 -0.08
N VAL A 132 -11.82 24.08 -1.08
CA VAL A 132 -10.62 23.44 -1.63
C VAL A 132 -9.53 23.35 -0.56
N TYR A 133 -9.33 24.44 0.18
CA TYR A 133 -8.40 24.52 1.31
C TYR A 133 -8.79 23.54 2.42
N PHE A 134 -10.05 23.54 2.85
CA PHE A 134 -10.55 22.63 3.86
C PHE A 134 -10.36 21.16 3.46
N GLY A 135 -10.69 20.81 2.21
CA GLY A 135 -10.47 19.47 1.68
C GLY A 135 -9.00 19.07 1.67
N ARG A 136 -8.11 19.99 1.27
CA ARG A 136 -6.65 19.79 1.30
C ARG A 136 -6.14 19.52 2.71
N GLU A 137 -6.52 20.33 3.70
CA GLU A 137 -6.07 20.17 5.08
C GLU A 137 -6.55 18.83 5.68
N ILE A 138 -7.81 18.43 5.40
CA ILE A 138 -8.31 17.10 5.79
C ILE A 138 -7.45 16.00 5.17
N MET A 139 -7.17 16.08 3.87
CA MET A 139 -6.37 15.07 3.17
C MET A 139 -4.95 14.99 3.72
N LEU A 140 -4.34 16.13 4.03
CA LEU A 140 -3.01 16.18 4.64
C LEU A 140 -3.02 15.52 6.01
N GLN A 141 -4.02 15.81 6.84
CA GLN A 141 -4.12 15.25 8.18
C GLN A 141 -4.42 13.74 8.15
N ILE A 142 -5.34 13.29 7.28
CA ILE A 142 -5.64 11.86 7.12
C ILE A 142 -4.41 11.10 6.62
N ASN A 143 -3.75 11.56 5.56
CA ASN A 143 -2.65 10.83 4.94
C ASN A 143 -1.36 10.91 5.77
N HIS A 144 -0.94 12.11 6.16
CA HIS A 144 0.36 12.31 6.81
C HIS A 144 0.32 12.14 8.31
N VAL A 145 -0.85 12.25 8.95
CA VAL A 145 -1.01 11.92 10.37
C VAL A 145 -1.51 10.49 10.47
N TYR A 146 -2.80 10.25 10.33
CA TYR A 146 -3.40 8.99 10.76
C TYR A 146 -2.99 7.77 9.93
N ALA A 147 -3.01 7.86 8.60
CA ALA A 147 -2.74 6.72 7.73
C ALA A 147 -1.30 6.22 7.91
N LEU A 148 -0.31 7.12 7.97
CA LEU A 148 1.09 6.75 8.19
C LEU A 148 1.32 6.01 9.53
N ARG A 149 0.61 6.37 10.61
CA ARG A 149 0.72 5.64 11.89
C ARG A 149 0.14 4.23 11.74
N MET A 150 -0.98 4.07 11.04
CA MET A 150 -1.57 2.75 10.80
C MET A 150 -0.68 1.88 9.89
N ALA A 151 -0.07 2.48 8.86
CA ALA A 151 0.94 1.83 8.03
C ALA A 151 2.17 1.38 8.87
N ALA A 152 2.64 2.20 9.80
CA ALA A 152 3.73 1.83 10.69
C ALA A 152 3.36 0.66 11.62
N VAL A 153 2.15 0.67 12.21
CA VAL A 153 1.65 -0.45 13.03
C VAL A 153 1.56 -1.74 12.21
N PHE A 154 1.09 -1.63 10.96
CA PHE A 154 1.08 -2.74 10.01
C PHE A 154 2.48 -3.29 9.77
N MET A 155 3.47 -2.43 9.52
CA MET A 155 4.87 -2.82 9.33
C MET A 155 5.49 -3.46 10.58
N ILE A 156 5.23 -2.91 11.76
CA ILE A 156 5.73 -3.43 13.05
C ILE A 156 5.16 -4.82 13.33
N SER A 157 3.85 -4.99 13.16
CA SER A 157 3.21 -6.30 13.34
C SER A 157 3.81 -7.32 12.38
N LEU A 158 3.89 -7.01 11.09
CA LEU A 158 4.49 -7.88 10.07
C LEU A 158 5.95 -8.23 10.37
N GLY A 159 6.77 -7.24 10.72
CA GLY A 159 8.17 -7.43 11.09
C GLY A 159 8.34 -8.33 12.33
N THR A 160 7.45 -8.17 13.32
CA THR A 160 7.47 -8.99 14.54
C THR A 160 7.13 -10.44 14.23
N ILE A 161 6.15 -10.66 13.37
CA ILE A 161 5.75 -12.00 12.93
C ILE A 161 6.91 -12.67 12.18
N TRP A 162 7.57 -11.94 11.26
CA TRP A 162 8.74 -12.45 10.54
C TRP A 162 9.91 -12.77 11.45
N LEU A 163 10.15 -11.95 12.48
CA LEU A 163 11.19 -12.20 13.47
C LEU A 163 10.93 -13.50 14.25
N ARG A 164 9.68 -13.75 14.63
CA ARG A 164 9.28 -14.94 15.40
C ARG A 164 9.24 -16.20 14.56
N THR A 165 8.73 -16.11 13.34
CA THR A 165 8.55 -17.26 12.43
C THR A 165 9.83 -17.63 11.66
N GLY A 166 10.81 -16.74 11.60
CA GLY A 166 12.05 -16.97 10.83
C GLY A 166 11.85 -17.02 9.32
N LEU A 167 10.69 -16.61 8.80
CA LEU A 167 10.33 -16.69 7.38
C LEU A 167 11.16 -15.76 6.47
N MET A 168 11.73 -14.69 7.02
CA MET A 168 12.43 -13.64 6.28
C MET A 168 13.83 -13.38 6.87
N PRO A 169 14.80 -12.91 6.05
CA PRO A 169 16.15 -12.60 6.53
C PRO A 169 16.13 -11.42 7.51
N ARG A 170 17.02 -11.49 8.52
CA ARG A 170 17.10 -10.49 9.60
C ARG A 170 17.28 -9.05 9.11
N TRP A 171 18.01 -8.84 8.02
CA TRP A 171 18.23 -7.49 7.46
C TRP A 171 16.93 -6.85 6.95
N LEU A 172 16.02 -7.63 6.36
CA LEU A 172 14.72 -7.14 5.89
C LEU A 172 13.81 -6.76 7.06
N VAL A 173 13.87 -7.53 8.16
CA VAL A 173 13.15 -7.24 9.40
C VAL A 173 13.65 -5.93 10.02
N VAL A 174 14.98 -5.75 10.13
CA VAL A 174 15.58 -4.51 10.64
C VAL A 174 15.17 -3.31 9.77
N THR A 175 15.26 -3.44 8.45
CA THR A 175 14.84 -2.38 7.52
C THR A 175 13.38 -2.01 7.72
N THR A 176 12.50 -2.99 7.91
CA THR A 176 11.07 -2.78 8.18
C THR A 176 10.85 -1.99 9.46
N TYR A 177 11.54 -2.33 10.55
CA TYR A 177 11.43 -1.59 11.80
C TYR A 177 11.95 -0.15 11.67
N VAL A 178 13.07 0.06 11.00
CA VAL A 178 13.63 1.41 10.79
C VAL A 178 12.63 2.28 10.02
N VAL A 179 12.05 1.76 8.93
CA VAL A 179 11.05 2.50 8.15
C VAL A 179 9.79 2.74 8.99
N ALA A 180 9.30 1.74 9.73
CA ALA A 180 8.09 1.89 10.53
C ALA A 180 8.24 2.91 11.67
N LEU A 181 9.37 2.89 12.38
CA LEU A 181 9.67 3.89 13.41
C LEU A 181 9.78 5.28 12.80
N SER A 182 10.43 5.40 11.63
CA SER A 182 10.48 6.67 10.90
C SER A 182 9.07 7.19 10.60
N LEU A 183 8.16 6.32 10.11
CA LEU A 183 6.78 6.70 9.83
C LEU A 183 5.96 7.10 11.08
N LEU A 184 6.28 6.57 12.26
CA LEU A 184 5.64 6.98 13.53
C LEU A 184 6.07 8.38 13.98
N PHE A 185 7.36 8.69 13.86
CA PHE A 185 7.95 9.92 14.41
C PHE A 185 8.04 11.07 13.41
N VAL A 186 7.92 10.81 12.10
CA VAL A 186 7.90 11.88 11.10
C VAL A 186 6.62 12.72 11.25
N VAL A 187 6.83 14.01 11.47
CA VAL A 187 5.78 15.06 11.51
C VAL A 187 5.89 15.96 10.28
N THR A 188 6.50 15.47 9.20
CA THR A 188 6.73 16.26 7.99
C THR A 188 5.68 15.90 6.92
N PHE A 189 5.00 16.91 6.38
CA PHE A 189 4.05 16.79 5.26
C PHE A 189 4.76 16.60 3.91
N SER A 190 5.74 15.69 3.86
CA SER A 190 6.49 15.41 2.64
C SER A 190 5.87 14.24 1.88
N LEU A 191 5.68 14.39 0.58
CA LEU A 191 5.22 13.32 -0.32
C LEU A 191 6.13 12.07 -0.23
N TRP A 192 7.43 12.28 0.02
CA TRP A 192 8.39 11.19 0.22
C TRP A 192 8.04 10.30 1.41
N THR A 193 7.49 10.86 2.47
CA THR A 193 7.05 10.10 3.65
C THR A 193 5.87 9.19 3.30
N THR A 194 4.91 9.69 2.53
CA THR A 194 3.72 8.91 2.11
C THR A 194 4.08 7.82 1.10
N LEU A 195 5.09 8.05 0.27
CA LEU A 195 5.60 7.05 -0.68
C LEU A 195 6.46 5.96 -0.04
N ALA A 196 6.98 6.18 1.18
CA ALA A 196 7.82 5.19 1.85
C ALA A 196 7.07 3.87 2.08
N PHE A 197 5.79 3.92 2.44
CA PHE A 197 4.99 2.71 2.66
C PHE A 197 4.76 1.89 1.37
N PRO A 198 4.24 2.48 0.27
CA PRO A 198 4.12 1.76 -1.01
C PRO A 198 5.46 1.24 -1.53
N ALA A 199 6.53 2.03 -1.42
CA ALA A 199 7.86 1.60 -1.83
C ALA A 199 8.32 0.37 -1.04
N TRP A 200 8.12 0.36 0.28
CA TRP A 200 8.43 -0.79 1.13
C TRP A 200 7.61 -2.03 0.74
N VAL A 201 6.31 -1.90 0.46
CA VAL A 201 5.48 -3.02 -0.03
C VAL A 201 6.02 -3.55 -1.37
N GLY A 202 6.44 -2.66 -2.27
CA GLY A 202 7.08 -3.02 -3.54
C GLY A 202 8.36 -3.83 -3.33
N VAL A 203 9.25 -3.37 -2.44
CA VAL A 203 10.50 -4.07 -2.11
C VAL A 203 10.24 -5.49 -1.59
N ILE A 204 9.29 -5.64 -0.65
CA ILE A 204 8.93 -6.97 -0.11
C ILE A 204 8.37 -7.87 -1.20
N SER A 205 7.50 -7.32 -2.04
CA SER A 205 6.86 -8.09 -3.10
C SER A 205 7.89 -8.58 -4.12
N VAL A 206 8.83 -7.73 -4.51
CA VAL A 206 9.96 -8.12 -5.37
C VAL A 206 10.84 -9.17 -4.70
N TYR A 207 11.15 -9.01 -3.41
CA TYR A 207 11.95 -9.98 -2.67
C TYR A 207 11.29 -11.37 -2.63
N ILE A 208 9.98 -11.41 -2.36
CA ILE A 208 9.18 -12.63 -2.38
C ILE A 208 9.21 -13.29 -3.77
N LEU A 209 9.09 -12.49 -4.84
CA LEU A 209 9.13 -12.98 -6.21
C LEU A 209 10.48 -13.61 -6.56
N VAL A 210 11.58 -12.93 -6.23
CA VAL A 210 12.94 -13.40 -6.51
C VAL A 210 13.24 -14.67 -5.74
N THR A 211 12.88 -14.73 -4.46
CA THR A 211 13.11 -15.90 -3.60
C THR A 211 12.31 -17.11 -4.09
N GLY A 212 11.05 -16.92 -4.49
CA GLY A 212 10.23 -17.99 -5.06
C GLY A 212 10.77 -18.54 -6.39
N ARG A 213 11.38 -17.68 -7.22
CA ARG A 213 12.03 -18.11 -8.49
C ARG A 213 13.25 -18.99 -8.24
N ARG A 214 14.07 -18.68 -7.23
CA ARG A 214 15.27 -19.46 -6.89
C ARG A 214 14.92 -20.87 -6.41
N ALA A 215 13.95 -20.98 -5.50
CA ALA A 215 13.49 -22.29 -4.99
C ALA A 215 12.91 -23.20 -6.08
N THR A 216 12.21 -22.63 -7.07
CA THR A 216 11.67 -23.41 -8.20
C THR A 216 12.79 -23.91 -9.12
N ALA A 217 13.80 -23.07 -9.40
CA ALA A 217 14.92 -23.42 -10.28
C ALA A 217 15.82 -24.53 -9.70
N GLU A 218 16.01 -24.55 -8.38
CA GLU A 218 16.75 -25.61 -7.68
C GLU A 218 16.01 -26.95 -7.74
N ALA A 219 14.69 -26.94 -7.49
CA ALA A 219 13.86 -28.16 -7.56
C ALA A 219 13.84 -28.79 -8.97
N THR A 220 13.87 -27.98 -10.03
CA THR A 220 13.95 -28.48 -11.41
C THR A 220 15.33 -29.10 -11.73
N ARG A 221 16.43 -28.54 -11.20
CA ARG A 221 17.77 -29.11 -11.39
C ARG A 221 17.96 -30.45 -10.69
N THR A 222 17.42 -30.61 -9.48
CA THR A 222 17.49 -31.87 -8.73
C THR A 222 16.62 -32.99 -9.31
N ALA A 223 15.61 -32.65 -10.13
CA ALA A 223 14.76 -33.63 -10.80
C ALA A 223 15.31 -34.09 -12.16
N SER A 224 16.32 -33.39 -12.69
CA SER A 224 16.93 -33.66 -14.00
C SER A 224 18.33 -34.29 -13.93
N GLY A 225 18.88 -34.49 -12.74
CA GLY A 225 20.17 -35.14 -12.49
C GLY A 225 19.99 -36.41 -11.69
#